data_AF-A0A661Z253-F1
#
_entry.id   AF-A0A661Z253-F1
#
_cell.length_a   1.000
_cell.length_b   1.000
_cell.length_c   1.000
_cell.angle_alpha   90.00
_cell.angle_beta   90.00
_cell.angle_gamma   90.00
#
_symmetry.space_group_name_H-M   'P 1'
#
loop_
_entity.id
_entity.type
_entity.pdbx_description
1 polymer ?
#
loop_
_entity_poly.entity_id
_entity_poly.type
_entity_poly.pdbx_seq_one_letter_code
_entity_poly.pdbx_strand_id
1 'polypeptide(L)'
;MSINNIVKILFLALVSVLLMSTSCEKDPEPDPEPKQEATPYTIEVPLGFPTNFIIPEDNPMTVEGIKLGRYLYYDGRMSGKADEGMPMSCSSCHKQEFAFENGVGRGTGTTGDMTDNVMLPHINLLWIPGTYLWNGSVASIEEDVVGTVYAHNEFAS
;
A
#
# COMPACT_ATOMS: atom_id res chain seq x y z
N MET A 1 -16.95 25.55 56.94
CA MET A 1 -15.63 25.41 56.28
C MET A 1 -14.79 26.62 56.69
N SER A 2 -13.58 26.45 57.22
CA SER A 2 -12.77 27.59 57.71
C SER A 2 -12.25 28.43 56.55
N ILE A 3 -12.17 29.76 56.72
CA ILE A 3 -11.66 30.72 55.73
C ILE A 3 -10.28 30.29 55.19
N ASN A 4 -9.44 29.69 56.05
CA ASN A 4 -8.12 29.19 55.66
C ASN A 4 -8.17 28.02 54.67
N ASN A 5 -9.22 27.20 54.68
CA ASN A 5 -9.39 26.10 53.73
C ASN A 5 -9.82 26.63 52.36
N ILE A 6 -10.63 27.68 52.33
CA ILE A 6 -11.06 28.34 51.09
C ILE A 6 -9.86 29.01 50.42
N VAL A 7 -9.02 29.72 51.18
CA VAL A 7 -7.79 30.34 50.66
C VAL A 7 -6.81 29.32 50.09
N LYS A 8 -6.64 28.16 50.75
CA LYS A 8 -5.78 27.07 50.24
C LYS A 8 -6.30 26.44 48.94
N ILE A 9 -7.61 26.22 48.84
CA ILE A 9 -8.23 25.65 47.63
C ILE A 9 -8.09 26.63 46.46
N LEU A 10 -8.32 27.93 46.69
CA LEU A 10 -8.15 28.96 45.67
C LEU A 10 -6.68 29.07 45.22
N PHE A 11 -5.73 28.97 46.14
CA PHE A 11 -4.30 28.98 45.82
C PHE A 11 -3.90 27.75 44.98
N LEU A 12 -4.34 26.55 45.36
CA LEU A 12 -4.08 25.32 44.61
C LEU A 12 -4.71 25.35 43.20
N ALA A 13 -5.93 25.88 43.09
CA ALA A 13 -6.59 26.07 41.79
C ALA A 13 -5.81 27.04 40.90
N LEU A 14 -5.33 28.16 41.46
CA LEU A 14 -4.54 29.14 40.73
C LEU A 14 -3.20 28.57 40.23
N VAL A 15 -2.52 27.78 41.07
CA VAL A 15 -1.26 27.10 40.71
C VAL A 15 -1.50 26.05 39.63
N SER A 16 -2.60 25.28 39.71
CA SER A 16 -2.98 24.30 38.69
C SER A 16 -3.25 24.94 37.33
N VAL A 17 -3.99 26.06 37.31
CA VAL A 17 -4.26 26.82 36.09
C VAL A 17 -2.96 27.37 35.48
N LEU A 18 -2.06 27.88 36.33
CA LEU A 18 -0.75 28.39 35.88
C LEU A 18 0.14 27.28 35.30
N LEU A 19 0.13 26.09 35.90
CA LEU A 19 0.86 24.92 35.39
C LEU A 19 0.27 24.40 34.07
N MET A 20 -1.05 24.51 33.85
CA MET A 20 -1.67 24.11 32.59
C MET A 20 -1.38 25.10 31.45
N SER A 21 -1.14 26.38 31.77
CA SER A 21 -0.82 27.40 30.77
C SER A 21 0.59 27.31 30.17
N THR A 22 1.50 26.58 30.79
CA THR A 22 2.89 26.41 30.29
C THR A 22 3.09 25.14 29.46
N SER A 23 2.03 24.36 29.20
CA SER A 23 2.12 23.08 28.46
C SER A 23 1.84 23.22 26.96
N CYS A 24 1.44 24.40 26.48
CA CYS A 24 1.24 24.69 25.07
C CYS A 24 2.44 25.46 24.51
N GLU A 25 3.58 24.80 24.38
CA GLU A 25 4.61 25.26 23.45
C GLU A 25 4.53 24.35 22.22
N LYS A 26 4.23 24.94 21.06
CA LYS A 26 4.17 24.22 19.81
C LYS A 26 5.61 23.85 19.44
N ASP A 27 5.90 22.56 19.35
CA ASP A 27 7.22 22.11 18.89
C ASP A 27 7.55 22.79 17.56
N PRO A 28 8.78 23.30 17.38
CA PRO A 28 9.20 23.86 16.11
C PRO A 28 9.02 22.78 15.03
N GLU A 29 8.30 23.14 13.96
CA GLU A 29 8.15 22.24 12.81
C GLU A 29 9.56 21.92 12.28
N PRO A 30 9.92 20.63 12.14
CA PRO A 30 11.21 20.27 11.58
C PRO A 30 11.34 20.88 10.18
N ASP A 31 12.51 21.42 9.86
CA ASP A 31 12.81 21.90 8.51
C ASP A 31 12.46 20.80 7.50
N PRO A 32 11.86 21.15 6.34
CA PRO A 32 11.52 20.16 5.34
C PRO A 32 12.80 19.46 4.89
N GLU A 33 12.93 18.18 5.22
CA GLU A 33 14.03 17.37 4.73
C GLU A 33 14.08 17.47 3.19
N PRO A 34 15.27 17.52 2.58
CA PRO A 34 15.39 17.49 1.13
C PRO A 34 14.66 16.26 0.62
N LYS A 35 13.63 16.46 -0.24
CA LYS A 35 12.97 15.35 -0.91
C LYS A 35 14.04 14.59 -1.70
N GLN A 36 14.35 13.38 -1.26
CA GLN A 36 15.19 12.49 -2.05
C GLN A 36 14.39 12.12 -3.30
N GLU A 37 14.76 12.72 -4.44
CA GLU A 37 14.15 12.35 -5.72
C GLU A 37 14.68 10.97 -6.14
N ALA A 38 13.76 10.11 -6.58
CA ALA A 38 14.10 8.76 -7.00
C ALA A 38 14.87 8.77 -8.33
N THR A 39 15.73 7.78 -8.52
CA THR A 39 16.61 7.65 -9.68
C THR A 39 15.79 7.15 -10.88
N PRO A 40 15.71 7.90 -12.01
CA PRO A 40 14.99 7.45 -13.19
C PRO A 40 15.52 6.12 -13.75
N TYR A 41 14.63 5.26 -14.23
CA TYR A 41 14.98 3.98 -14.85
C TYR A 41 14.58 3.97 -16.33
N THR A 42 15.55 3.62 -17.20
CA THR A 42 15.31 3.45 -18.63
C THR A 42 15.12 1.97 -18.95
N ILE A 43 14.03 1.63 -19.63
CA ILE A 43 13.74 0.26 -20.06
C ILE A 43 14.51 -0.02 -21.35
N GLU A 44 15.47 -0.94 -21.30
CA GLU A 44 16.15 -1.46 -22.48
C GLU A 44 15.29 -2.54 -23.16
N VAL A 45 14.84 -2.27 -24.38
CA VAL A 45 13.91 -3.16 -25.10
C VAL A 45 14.66 -3.99 -26.13
N PRO A 46 14.65 -5.34 -26.04
CA PRO A 46 15.26 -6.18 -27.04
C PRO A 46 14.56 -6.08 -28.41
N LEU A 47 15.30 -6.38 -29.48
CA LEU A 47 14.74 -6.42 -30.83
C LEU A 47 13.57 -7.44 -30.91
N GLY A 48 12.45 -7.01 -31.50
CA GLY A 48 11.26 -7.86 -31.68
C GLY A 48 10.30 -7.88 -30.49
N PHE A 49 10.59 -7.14 -29.41
CA PHE A 49 9.65 -6.95 -28.31
C PHE A 49 8.73 -5.74 -28.57
N PRO A 50 7.52 -5.73 -27.98
CA PRO A 50 6.63 -4.59 -28.06
C PRO A 50 7.23 -3.38 -27.33
N THR A 51 6.87 -2.18 -27.78
CA THR A 51 7.34 -0.89 -27.22
C THR A 51 6.18 -0.02 -26.70
N ASN A 52 4.97 -0.58 -26.63
CA ASN A 52 3.74 0.06 -26.19
C ASN A 52 3.62 0.11 -24.67
N PHE A 53 4.66 0.60 -23.99
CA PHE A 53 4.62 0.79 -22.54
C PHE A 53 3.58 1.85 -22.17
N ILE A 54 2.79 1.55 -21.14
CA ILE A 54 1.92 2.51 -20.47
C ILE A 54 2.58 2.82 -19.13
N ILE A 55 3.24 3.98 -19.05
CA ILE A 55 3.90 4.46 -17.83
C ILE A 55 3.18 5.74 -17.40
N PRO A 56 2.46 5.75 -16.27
CA PRO A 56 1.77 6.94 -15.80
C PRO A 56 2.73 8.07 -15.45
N GLU A 57 2.34 9.32 -15.69
CA GLU A 57 3.17 10.50 -15.38
C GLU A 57 3.37 10.69 -13.87
N ASP A 58 2.39 10.27 -13.07
CA ASP A 58 2.40 10.31 -11.61
C ASP A 58 3.08 9.09 -10.95
N ASN A 59 3.42 8.07 -11.74
CA ASN A 59 4.15 6.88 -11.32
C ASN A 59 5.28 6.54 -12.30
N PRO A 60 6.31 7.41 -12.43
CA PRO A 60 7.40 7.17 -13.36
C PRO A 60 8.26 5.98 -12.93
N MET A 61 8.82 5.27 -13.92
CA MET A 61 9.75 4.17 -13.68
C MET A 61 11.05 4.67 -13.04
N THR A 62 11.33 4.18 -11.83
CA THR A 62 12.53 4.53 -11.06
C THR A 62 13.18 3.28 -10.46
N VAL A 63 14.48 3.35 -10.17
CA VAL A 63 15.21 2.21 -9.55
C VAL A 63 14.62 1.86 -8.19
N GLU A 64 14.35 2.86 -7.37
CA GLU A 64 13.76 2.72 -6.04
C GLU A 64 12.30 2.26 -6.13
N GLY A 65 11.53 2.77 -7.10
CA GLY A 65 10.15 2.35 -7.34
C GLY A 65 10.05 0.87 -7.75
N ILE A 66 10.91 0.40 -8.65
CA ILE A 66 10.99 -1.03 -9.03
C ILE A 66 11.33 -1.89 -7.82
N LYS A 67 12.31 -1.46 -7.02
CA LYS A 67 12.73 -2.18 -5.82
C LYS A 67 11.59 -2.24 -4.79
N LEU A 68 10.91 -1.12 -4.54
CA LEU A 68 9.77 -1.05 -3.62
C LEU A 68 8.61 -1.92 -4.10
N GLY A 69 8.23 -1.81 -5.37
CA GLY A 69 7.17 -2.64 -5.96
C GLY A 69 7.46 -4.13 -5.81
N ARG A 70 8.72 -4.54 -6.03
CA ARG A 70 9.15 -5.92 -5.75
C ARG A 70 8.97 -6.29 -4.28
N TYR A 71 9.36 -5.44 -3.33
CA TYR A 71 9.14 -5.75 -1.91
C TYR A 71 7.65 -5.94 -1.60
N LEU A 72 6.80 -5.01 -2.04
CA LEU A 72 5.35 -5.05 -1.79
C LEU A 72 4.70 -6.29 -2.39
N TYR A 73 5.14 -6.73 -3.58
CA TYR A 73 4.63 -7.93 -4.25
C TYR A 73 4.73 -9.20 -3.38
N TYR A 74 5.74 -9.28 -2.53
CA TYR A 74 5.99 -10.42 -1.63
C TYR A 74 5.69 -10.10 -0.16
N ASP A 75 5.25 -8.89 0.18
CA ASP A 75 5.00 -8.50 1.56
C ASP A 75 3.62 -8.94 2.02
N GLY A 76 3.56 -9.96 2.88
CA GLY A 76 2.30 -10.49 3.41
C GLY A 76 1.49 -9.49 4.26
N ARG A 77 2.06 -8.34 4.62
CA ARG A 77 1.33 -7.25 5.29
C ARG A 77 0.46 -6.44 4.33
N MET A 78 0.67 -6.59 3.02
CA MET A 78 -0.03 -5.83 1.99
C MET A 78 -1.56 -6.02 2.05
N SER A 79 -2.03 -7.18 2.48
CA SER A 79 -3.47 -7.44 2.66
C SER A 79 -4.11 -6.73 3.86
N GLY A 80 -3.34 -6.05 4.71
CA GLY A 80 -3.85 -5.44 5.95
C GLY A 80 -4.34 -6.45 7.01
N LYS A 81 -4.25 -7.76 6.73
CA LYS A 81 -4.77 -8.85 7.57
C LYS A 81 -3.67 -9.66 8.26
N ALA A 82 -2.43 -9.18 8.22
CA ALA A 82 -1.30 -9.86 8.85
C ALA A 82 -1.49 -10.04 10.37
N ASP A 83 -2.00 -9.02 11.07
CA ASP A 83 -2.24 -9.08 12.52
C ASP A 83 -3.45 -9.97 12.88
N GLU A 84 -4.34 -10.24 11.93
CA GLU A 84 -5.46 -11.18 12.05
C GLU A 84 -5.04 -12.63 11.73
N GLY A 85 -3.76 -12.87 11.44
CA GLY A 85 -3.21 -14.20 11.13
C GLY A 85 -3.44 -14.66 9.69
N MET A 86 -3.89 -13.78 8.79
CA MET A 86 -4.11 -14.05 7.37
C MET A 86 -3.19 -13.18 6.48
N PRO A 87 -1.85 -13.25 6.65
CA PRO A 87 -0.94 -12.48 5.81
C PRO A 87 -1.05 -12.95 4.36
N MET A 88 -1.26 -12.00 3.44
CA MET A 88 -1.37 -12.27 2.02
C MET A 88 -0.69 -11.16 1.21
N SER A 89 -0.06 -11.56 0.12
CA SER A 89 0.57 -10.66 -0.86
C SER A 89 0.19 -11.10 -2.26
N CYS A 90 0.59 -10.33 -3.28
CA CYS A 90 0.40 -10.71 -4.68
C CYS A 90 1.02 -12.10 -4.95
N SER A 91 2.19 -12.37 -4.37
CA SER A 91 2.89 -13.64 -4.52
C SER A 91 2.22 -14.87 -3.88
N SER A 92 1.24 -14.67 -2.98
CA SER A 92 0.46 -15.78 -2.42
C SER A 92 -0.35 -16.52 -3.49
N CYS A 93 -0.88 -15.76 -4.47
CA CYS A 93 -1.65 -16.27 -5.60
C CYS A 93 -0.83 -16.30 -6.89
N HIS A 94 0.08 -15.35 -7.12
CA HIS A 94 0.89 -15.27 -8.34
C HIS A 94 2.29 -15.81 -8.11
N LYS A 95 2.42 -17.13 -8.15
CA LYS A 95 3.64 -17.84 -7.78
C LYS A 95 4.60 -17.92 -8.96
N GLN A 96 5.80 -17.37 -8.78
CA GLN A 96 6.82 -17.34 -9.83
C GLN A 96 7.16 -18.73 -10.40
N GLU A 97 7.15 -19.78 -9.58
CA GLU A 97 7.39 -21.17 -10.01
C GLU A 97 6.32 -21.72 -10.97
N PHE A 98 5.14 -21.12 -10.99
CA PHE A 98 4.04 -21.44 -11.90
C PHE A 98 3.80 -20.31 -12.91
N ALA A 99 4.87 -19.65 -13.35
CA ALA A 99 4.80 -18.53 -14.28
C ALA A 99 3.88 -17.39 -13.79
N PHE A 100 3.91 -17.16 -12.48
CA PHE A 100 3.09 -16.16 -11.78
C PHE A 100 1.57 -16.41 -11.86
N GLU A 101 1.18 -17.67 -11.98
CA GLU A 101 -0.17 -18.18 -11.70
C GLU A 101 -0.17 -18.94 -10.34
N ASN A 102 -1.31 -19.46 -9.88
CA ASN A 102 -1.40 -20.09 -8.55
C ASN A 102 -1.12 -21.60 -8.52
N GLY A 103 -1.14 -22.27 -9.67
CA GLY A 103 -0.95 -23.71 -9.88
C GLY A 103 -2.15 -24.58 -9.51
N VAL A 104 -3.27 -23.99 -9.08
CA VAL A 104 -4.41 -24.71 -8.48
C VAL A 104 -5.79 -24.25 -8.98
N GLY A 105 -5.87 -23.31 -9.92
CA GLY A 105 -7.12 -22.84 -10.50
C GLY A 105 -7.66 -21.62 -9.76
N ARG A 106 -8.82 -21.70 -9.11
CA ARG A 106 -9.35 -20.57 -8.30
C ARG A 106 -8.59 -20.44 -6.98
N GLY A 107 -8.37 -19.21 -6.54
CA GLY A 107 -7.65 -18.90 -5.31
C GLY A 107 -8.61 -18.75 -4.15
N THR A 108 -8.06 -18.48 -2.97
CA THR A 108 -8.83 -18.16 -1.76
C THR A 108 -8.29 -16.88 -1.16
N GLY A 109 -9.17 -15.90 -0.94
CA GLY A 109 -8.83 -14.62 -0.33
C GLY A 109 -8.69 -14.69 1.19
N THR A 110 -8.40 -13.54 1.80
CA THR A 110 -8.23 -13.40 3.26
C THR A 110 -9.51 -13.69 4.05
N THR A 111 -10.68 -13.61 3.43
CA THR A 111 -11.97 -13.96 4.04
C THR A 111 -12.28 -15.45 4.02
N GLY A 112 -11.51 -16.24 3.27
CA GLY A 112 -11.76 -17.66 3.02
C GLY A 112 -12.65 -17.93 1.80
N ASP A 113 -13.17 -16.89 1.15
CA ASP A 113 -13.94 -17.03 -0.09
C ASP A 113 -13.04 -17.30 -1.30
N MET A 114 -13.58 -18.01 -2.29
CA MET A 114 -12.87 -18.23 -3.55
C MET A 114 -12.92 -16.99 -4.46
N THR A 115 -11.81 -16.70 -5.14
CA THR A 115 -11.73 -15.66 -6.19
C THR A 115 -12.73 -15.95 -7.31
N ASP A 116 -13.30 -14.95 -7.98
CA ASP A 116 -14.34 -15.20 -9.00
C ASP A 116 -13.83 -15.97 -10.22
N ASN A 117 -12.56 -15.77 -10.57
CA ASN A 117 -11.91 -16.40 -11.71
C ASN A 117 -10.62 -17.11 -11.29
N VAL A 118 -10.07 -17.92 -12.21
CA VAL A 118 -8.70 -18.46 -12.07
C VAL A 118 -7.67 -17.36 -12.26
N MET A 119 -6.46 -17.54 -11.76
CA MET A 119 -5.46 -16.47 -11.73
C MET A 119 -4.88 -16.23 -13.11
N LEU A 120 -4.76 -14.95 -13.49
CA LEU A 120 -4.01 -14.57 -14.67
C LEU A 120 -2.51 -14.52 -14.34
N PRO A 121 -1.63 -14.93 -15.25
CA PRO A 121 -0.19 -14.88 -15.01
C PRO A 121 0.31 -13.43 -15.03
N HIS A 122 1.07 -13.01 -14.01
CA HIS A 122 1.72 -11.70 -13.96
C HIS A 122 3.04 -11.67 -14.76
N ILE A 123 2.99 -12.11 -16.02
CA ILE A 123 4.13 -12.07 -16.96
C ILE A 123 3.64 -11.72 -18.36
N ASN A 124 4.54 -11.15 -19.17
CA ASN A 124 4.28 -10.82 -20.57
C ASN A 124 3.08 -9.87 -20.78
N LEU A 125 2.68 -9.11 -19.76
CA LEU A 125 1.51 -8.21 -19.83
C LEU A 125 1.63 -7.15 -20.94
N LEU A 126 2.85 -6.79 -21.34
CA LEU A 126 3.10 -5.86 -22.45
C LEU A 126 2.54 -6.34 -23.81
N TRP A 127 2.34 -7.65 -23.97
CA TRP A 127 1.77 -8.24 -25.18
C TRP A 127 0.23 -8.13 -25.24
N ILE A 128 -0.41 -7.73 -24.16
CA ILE A 128 -1.87 -7.55 -24.06
C ILE A 128 -2.23 -6.15 -24.60
N PRO A 129 -3.34 -5.98 -25.35
CA PRO A 129 -3.70 -4.72 -25.99
C PRO A 129 -4.28 -3.67 -25.01
N GLY A 130 -3.62 -3.44 -23.88
CA GLY A 130 -3.91 -2.30 -22.99
C GLY A 130 -5.15 -2.40 -22.10
N THR A 131 -5.75 -3.58 -21.97
CA THR A 131 -6.79 -3.86 -20.96
C THR A 131 -6.43 -5.09 -20.14
N TYR A 132 -6.88 -5.13 -18.89
CA TYR A 132 -6.57 -6.21 -17.94
C TYR A 132 -7.86 -6.83 -17.37
N LEU A 133 -7.70 -7.87 -16.54
CA LEU A 133 -8.75 -8.79 -16.10
C LEU A 133 -9.32 -9.69 -17.23
N TRP A 134 -10.01 -10.75 -16.84
CA TRP A 134 -10.59 -11.75 -17.74
C TRP A 134 -11.56 -11.19 -18.77
N ASN A 135 -12.25 -10.12 -18.42
CA ASN A 135 -13.24 -9.44 -19.26
C ASN A 135 -12.70 -8.16 -19.91
N GLY A 136 -11.44 -7.80 -19.66
CA GLY A 136 -10.84 -6.56 -20.16
C GLY A 136 -11.44 -5.29 -19.56
N SER A 137 -11.99 -5.33 -18.34
CA SER A 137 -12.76 -4.20 -17.80
C SER A 137 -11.93 -3.05 -17.23
N VAL A 138 -10.63 -3.23 -17.03
CA VAL A 138 -9.73 -2.20 -16.49
C VAL A 138 -8.67 -1.82 -17.51
N ALA A 139 -8.22 -0.57 -17.47
CA ALA A 139 -7.35 0.02 -18.49
C ALA A 139 -5.89 0.22 -18.03
N SER A 140 -5.58 -0.04 -16.75
CA SER A 140 -4.22 0.06 -16.20
C SER A 140 -3.93 -1.03 -15.16
N ILE A 141 -2.64 -1.25 -14.90
CA ILE A 141 -2.19 -2.17 -13.84
C ILE A 141 -2.49 -1.58 -12.47
N GLU A 142 -2.40 -0.25 -12.32
CA GLU A 142 -2.72 0.44 -11.09
C GLU A 142 -4.19 0.27 -10.69
N GLU A 143 -5.11 0.32 -11.66
CA GLU A 143 -6.53 0.07 -11.43
C GLU A 143 -6.79 -1.37 -11.02
N ASP A 144 -6.14 -2.34 -11.67
CA ASP A 144 -6.18 -3.77 -11.33
C ASP A 144 -5.72 -4.01 -9.88
N VAL A 145 -4.56 -3.46 -9.50
CA VAL A 145 -4.00 -3.57 -8.14
C VAL A 145 -4.94 -2.99 -7.08
N VAL A 146 -5.51 -1.81 -7.34
CA VAL A 146 -6.49 -1.19 -6.43
C VAL A 146 -7.74 -2.08 -6.29
N GLY A 147 -8.21 -2.66 -7.40
CA GLY A 147 -9.30 -3.63 -7.39
C GLY A 147 -9.03 -4.82 -6.47
N THR A 148 -7.85 -5.45 -6.59
CA THR A 148 -7.43 -6.58 -5.74
C THR A 148 -7.38 -6.22 -4.26
N VAL A 149 -6.83 -5.06 -3.91
CA VAL A 149 -6.69 -4.62 -2.51
C VAL A 149 -8.06 -4.52 -1.83
N TYR A 150 -9.07 -4.00 -2.54
CA TYR A 150 -10.41 -3.80 -1.99
C TYR A 150 -11.38 -4.96 -2.25
N ALA A 151 -11.03 -5.92 -3.12
CA ALA A 151 -11.87 -7.06 -3.44
C ALA A 151 -12.06 -7.96 -2.21
N HIS A 152 -13.33 -8.26 -1.89
CA HIS A 152 -13.71 -9.04 -0.71
C HIS A 152 -13.13 -10.45 -0.72
N ASN A 153 -13.13 -11.10 -1.88
CA ASN A 153 -12.62 -12.45 -2.09
C ASN A 153 -11.12 -12.50 -2.40
N GLU A 154 -10.40 -11.39 -2.19
CA GLU A 154 -8.95 -11.28 -2.35
C GLU A 154 -8.31 -10.76 -1.05
N PHE A 155 -8.06 -9.45 -0.92
CA PHE A 155 -7.43 -8.90 0.28
C PHE A 155 -8.42 -8.36 1.31
N ALA A 156 -9.55 -7.81 0.87
CA ALA A 156 -10.58 -7.20 1.73
C ALA A 156 -10.01 -6.15 2.72
N SER A 157 -9.06 -5.33 2.26
CA SER A 157 -8.42 -4.27 3.06
C SER A 157 -9.29 -3.02 3.21
#